data_AF-A0A1J8QCE1-F1
#
_entry.id   AF-A0A1J8QCE1-F1
#
_cell.length_a   1.000
_cell.length_b   1.000
_cell.length_c   1.000
_cell.angle_alpha   90.00
_cell.angle_beta   90.00
_cell.angle_gamma   90.00
#
_symmetry.space_group_name_H-M   'P 1'
#
loop_
_entity.id
_entity.type
_entity.pdbx_description
1 polymer ?
#
loop_
_entity_poly.entity_id
_entity_poly.type
_entity_poly.pdbx_seq_one_letter_code
_entity_poly.pdbx_strand_id
1 'polypeptide(L)'
;MTFELLTGRSLFHPEAGETWRVEDDHLAKMAELTGDDFSDKVLAKSRKRDEYFDKTGKLLRIDQLFPMSLEQAMTNYGLQAVEAASAAAFIRACLHLDSEERSSASDLLTIHGWKWPISAVSLASQCPVEI
;
A
#
# COMPACT_ATOMS: atom_id res chain seq x y z
N MET A 1 4.80 -4.91 -4.22
CA MET A 1 5.38 -5.15 -5.57
C MET A 1 4.52 -4.57 -6.68
N THR A 2 3.21 -4.89 -6.80
CA THR A 2 2.36 -4.37 -7.89
C THR A 2 2.39 -2.85 -8.05
N PHE A 3 2.26 -2.09 -6.96
CA PHE A 3 2.36 -0.64 -6.99
C PHE A 3 3.68 -0.12 -7.58
N GLU A 4 4.80 -0.73 -7.17
CA GLU A 4 6.13 -0.37 -7.64
C GLU A 4 6.33 -0.68 -9.12
N LEU A 5 5.79 -1.80 -9.60
CA LEU A 5 5.84 -2.13 -11.02
C LEU A 5 5.03 -1.14 -11.89
N LEU A 6 3.91 -0.65 -11.37
CA LEU A 6 3.05 0.30 -12.09
C LEU A 6 3.60 1.74 -12.07
N THR A 7 4.26 2.14 -10.97
CA THR A 7 4.65 3.54 -10.74
C THR A 7 6.17 3.78 -10.76
N GLY A 8 6.98 2.73 -10.70
CA GLY A 8 8.43 2.83 -10.51
C GLY A 8 8.84 3.39 -9.14
N ARG A 9 7.96 3.31 -8.13
CA ARG A 9 8.17 3.84 -6.78
C ARG A 9 7.76 2.84 -5.72
N SER A 10 8.48 2.82 -4.60
CA SER A 10 8.06 2.02 -3.44
C SER A 10 6.71 2.53 -2.91
N LEU A 11 5.83 1.61 -2.53
CA LEU A 11 4.55 1.94 -1.92
C LEU A 11 4.72 2.58 -0.53
N PHE A 12 5.69 2.07 0.23
CA PHE A 12 6.05 2.60 1.53
C PHE A 12 7.49 3.11 1.47
N HIS A 13 7.69 4.37 1.83
CA HIS A 13 9.01 4.98 1.99
C HIS A 13 9.08 5.60 3.39
N PRO A 14 9.28 4.77 4.43
CA PRO A 14 9.27 5.25 5.80
C PRO A 14 10.52 6.04 6.14
N GLU A 15 10.37 7.11 6.91
CA GLU A 15 11.44 8.00 7.34
C GLU A 15 11.43 8.18 8.87
N ALA A 16 12.61 8.29 9.47
CA ALA A 16 12.73 8.67 10.86
C ALA A 16 12.50 10.18 11.02
N GLY A 17 11.78 10.56 12.08
CA GLY A 17 11.60 11.95 12.47
C GLY A 17 12.45 12.31 13.68
N GLU A 18 12.16 13.47 14.25
CA GLU A 18 12.81 13.94 15.47
C GLU A 18 12.42 13.09 16.69
N THR A 19 11.17 12.65 16.76
CA THR A 19 10.60 11.93 17.91
C THR A 19 10.15 10.50 17.61
N TRP A 20 10.15 10.08 16.34
CA TRP A 20 9.71 8.75 15.90
C TRP A 20 10.76 8.05 15.04
N ARG A 21 10.76 6.71 15.07
CA ARG A 21 11.66 5.86 14.30
C ARG A 21 11.09 5.54 12.92
N VAL A 22 11.91 4.94 12.07
CA VAL A 22 11.49 4.46 10.75
C VAL A 22 10.33 3.45 10.88
N GLU A 23 10.36 2.59 11.89
CA GLU A 23 9.31 1.61 12.13
C GLU A 23 7.98 2.25 12.55
N ASP A 24 8.02 3.36 13.32
CA ASP A 24 6.81 4.10 13.69
C ASP A 24 6.14 4.69 12.45
N ASP A 25 6.91 5.36 11.57
CA ASP A 25 6.37 5.92 10.33
C ASP A 25 5.91 4.82 9.37
N HIS A 26 6.57 3.66 9.34
CA HIS A 26 6.10 2.55 8.51
C HIS A 26 4.71 2.07 8.97
N LEU A 27 4.48 1.92 10.27
CA LEU A 27 3.16 1.56 10.79
C LEU A 27 2.11 2.64 10.53
N ALA A 28 2.48 3.92 10.64
CA ALA A 28 1.61 5.04 10.28
C ALA A 28 1.19 4.97 8.80
N LYS A 29 2.15 4.83 7.89
CA LYS A 29 1.88 4.72 6.45
C LYS A 29 1.01 3.52 6.09
N MET A 30 1.18 2.40 6.81
CA MET A 30 0.31 1.24 6.64
C MET A 30 -1.15 1.60 6.94
N ALA A 31 -1.43 2.26 8.08
CA ALA A 31 -2.78 2.69 8.44
C ALA A 31 -3.34 3.78 7.52
N GLU A 32 -2.52 4.77 7.13
CA GLU A 32 -2.92 5.86 6.22
C GLU A 32 -3.40 5.35 4.85
N LEU A 33 -2.74 4.30 4.35
CA LEU A 33 -3.00 3.77 3.02
C LEU A 33 -4.16 2.76 3.00
N THR A 34 -4.22 1.86 3.99
CA THR A 34 -5.28 0.85 4.06
C THR A 34 -6.60 1.45 4.55
N GLY A 35 -6.53 2.47 5.42
CA GLY A 35 -7.68 2.95 6.17
C GLY A 35 -8.13 1.97 7.26
N ASP A 36 -7.35 0.90 7.51
CA ASP A 36 -7.61 -0.07 8.56
C ASP A 36 -6.98 0.41 9.87
N ASP A 37 -7.73 0.26 10.98
CA ASP A 37 -7.18 0.45 12.30
C ASP A 37 -6.42 -0.80 12.77
N PHE A 38 -5.37 -0.59 13.57
CA PHE A 38 -4.70 -1.68 14.28
C PHE A 38 -5.57 -2.20 15.42
N SER A 39 -6.56 -3.02 15.08
CA SER A 39 -7.50 -3.61 16.05
C SER A 39 -6.78 -4.44 17.11
N ASP A 40 -7.41 -4.61 18.28
CA ASP A 40 -6.90 -5.47 19.35
C ASP A 40 -6.63 -6.90 18.88
N LYS A 41 -7.42 -7.42 17.92
CA LYS A 41 -7.20 -8.75 17.31
C LYS A 41 -5.86 -8.83 16.58
N VAL A 42 -5.52 -7.80 15.81
CA VAL A 42 -4.24 -7.70 15.09
C VAL A 42 -3.09 -7.49 16.09
N LEU A 43 -3.26 -6.57 17.03
CA LEU A 43 -2.23 -6.22 18.00
C LEU A 43 -1.94 -7.35 19.00
N ALA A 44 -2.91 -8.19 19.35
CA ALA A 44 -2.71 -9.35 20.22
C ALA A 44 -1.72 -10.37 19.63
N LYS A 45 -1.57 -10.40 18.30
CA LYS A 45 -0.60 -11.26 17.60
C LYS A 45 0.82 -10.66 17.60
N SER A 46 0.98 -9.39 17.99
CA SER A 46 2.25 -8.68 17.96
C SER A 46 3.02 -8.78 19.27
N ARG A 47 4.27 -9.28 19.21
CA ARG A 47 5.18 -9.32 20.36
C ARG A 47 5.71 -7.96 20.78
N LYS A 48 5.65 -6.97 19.88
CA LYS A 48 6.18 -5.61 20.08
C LYS A 48 5.08 -4.57 20.23
N ARG A 49 3.84 -4.97 20.49
CA ARG A 49 2.68 -4.06 20.62
C ARG A 49 3.03 -2.85 21.47
N ASP A 50 3.46 -3.09 22.71
CA ASP A 50 3.66 -2.04 23.72
C ASP A 50 4.85 -1.11 23.41
N GLU A 51 5.67 -1.44 22.40
CA GLU A 51 6.76 -0.55 21.93
C GLU A 51 6.24 0.53 20.97
N TYR A 52 5.17 0.25 20.22
CA TYR A 52 4.66 1.12 19.13
C TYR A 52 3.26 1.66 19.40
N PHE A 53 2.43 0.94 20.16
CA PHE A 53 1.02 1.25 20.34
C PHE A 53 0.65 1.48 21.79
N ASP A 54 -0.34 2.34 22.02
CA ASP A 54 -1.01 2.46 23.31
C ASP A 54 -2.07 1.34 23.50
N LYS A 55 -2.75 1.37 24.64
CA LYS A 55 -3.79 0.39 24.99
C LYS A 55 -5.02 0.48 24.09
N THR A 56 -5.20 1.60 23.37
CA THR A 56 -6.32 1.83 22.45
C THR A 56 -5.97 1.50 20.99
N GLY A 57 -4.71 1.10 20.72
CA GLY A 57 -4.23 0.77 19.39
C GLY A 57 -3.73 1.96 18.58
N LYS A 58 -3.51 3.12 19.21
CA LYS A 58 -2.90 4.29 18.57
C LYS A 58 -1.39 4.26 18.68
N LEU A 59 -0.69 4.83 17.69
CA LEU A 59 0.76 4.95 17.72
C LEU A 59 1.21 5.88 18.84
N LEU A 60 2.27 5.50 19.55
CA LEU A 60 2.77 6.25 20.71
C LEU A 60 3.45 7.56 20.33
N ARG A 61 4.06 7.61 19.14
CA ARG A 61 4.96 8.71 18.71
C ARG A 61 4.43 9.51 17.51
N ILE A 62 3.34 9.05 16.88
CA ILE A 62 2.70 9.69 15.74
C ILE A 62 1.22 9.83 16.09
N ASP A 63 0.78 11.07 16.31
CA ASP A 63 -0.57 11.42 16.74
C ASP A 63 -1.49 11.77 15.56
N GLN A 64 -0.92 12.23 14.45
CA GLN A 64 -1.64 12.61 13.24
C GLN A 64 -1.25 11.72 12.07
N LEU A 65 -2.29 11.18 11.43
CA LEU A 65 -2.18 10.43 10.17
C LEU A 65 -2.74 11.29 9.04
N PHE A 66 -2.16 11.15 7.86
CA PHE A 66 -2.58 11.82 6.63
C PHE A 66 -3.03 10.78 5.60
N PRO A 67 -4.28 10.29 5.68
CA PRO A 67 -4.78 9.27 4.77
C PRO A 67 -4.68 9.70 3.31
N MET A 68 -4.19 8.80 2.47
CA MET A 68 -4.13 8.98 1.01
C MET A 68 -4.62 7.72 0.32
N SER A 69 -5.56 7.86 -0.60
CA SER A 69 -6.08 6.70 -1.33
C SER A 69 -5.02 6.14 -2.29
N LEU A 70 -5.05 4.82 -2.52
CA LEU A 70 -4.20 4.15 -3.51
C LEU A 70 -4.39 4.71 -4.92
N GLU A 71 -5.62 5.06 -5.30
CA GLU A 71 -5.90 5.70 -6.58
C GLU A 71 -5.21 7.06 -6.67
N GLN A 72 -5.38 7.91 -5.65
CA GLN A 72 -4.72 9.22 -5.59
C GLN A 72 -3.21 9.07 -5.70
N ALA A 73 -2.62 8.16 -4.90
CA ALA A 73 -1.19 7.88 -4.93
C ALA A 73 -0.71 7.47 -6.33
N MET A 74 -1.41 6.56 -7.03
CA MET A 74 -1.04 6.15 -8.38
C MET A 74 -1.26 7.25 -9.43
N THR A 75 -2.36 8.02 -9.33
CA THR A 75 -2.61 9.14 -10.26
C THR A 75 -1.59 10.26 -10.13
N ASN A 76 -1.04 10.48 -8.92
CA ASN A 76 0.06 11.42 -8.69
C ASN A 76 1.34 11.01 -9.43
N TYR A 77 1.48 9.74 -9.78
CA TYR A 77 2.58 9.20 -10.59
C TYR A 77 2.22 9.01 -12.07
N GLY A 78 1.06 9.52 -12.52
CA GLY A 78 0.66 9.56 -13.93
C GLY A 78 -0.15 8.35 -14.42
N LEU A 79 -0.58 7.45 -13.52
CA LEU A 79 -1.47 6.35 -13.89
C LEU A 79 -2.87 6.87 -14.24
N GLN A 80 -3.49 6.33 -15.29
CA GLN A 80 -4.85 6.75 -15.67
C GLN A 80 -5.86 6.35 -14.58
N ALA A 81 -6.86 7.18 -14.31
CA ALA A 81 -7.82 6.95 -13.23
C ALA A 81 -8.52 5.57 -13.28
N VAL A 82 -8.84 5.08 -14.48
CA VAL A 82 -9.48 3.77 -14.69
C VAL A 82 -8.53 2.62 -14.34
N GLU A 83 -7.26 2.71 -14.74
CA GLU A 83 -6.22 1.74 -14.42
C GLU A 83 -5.90 1.78 -12.92
N ALA A 84 -5.80 2.98 -12.35
CA ALA A 84 -5.56 3.20 -10.93
C ALA A 84 -6.67 2.58 -10.07
N ALA A 85 -7.94 2.74 -10.43
CA ALA A 85 -9.06 2.13 -9.70
C ALA A 85 -8.98 0.59 -9.71
N SER A 86 -8.66 0.02 -10.87
CA SER A 86 -8.53 -1.44 -11.03
C SER A 86 -7.34 -1.99 -10.23
N ALA A 87 -6.18 -1.33 -10.31
CA ALA A 87 -5.00 -1.69 -9.56
C ALA A 87 -5.18 -1.49 -8.05
N ALA A 88 -5.88 -0.44 -7.63
CA ALA A 88 -6.12 -0.15 -6.22
C ALA A 88 -6.99 -1.23 -5.58
N ALA A 89 -8.04 -1.69 -6.26
CA ALA A 89 -8.86 -2.82 -5.79
C ALA A 89 -8.00 -4.08 -5.58
N PHE A 90 -7.10 -4.39 -6.52
CA PHE A 90 -6.20 -5.54 -6.40
C PHE A 90 -5.23 -5.40 -5.23
N ILE A 91 -4.60 -4.24 -5.12
CA ILE A 91 -3.62 -3.95 -4.07
C ILE A 91 -4.30 -3.99 -2.69
N ARG A 92 -5.52 -3.46 -2.53
CA ARG A 92 -6.27 -3.53 -1.26
C ARG A 92 -6.56 -4.95 -0.83
N ALA A 93 -7.01 -5.81 -1.75
CA ALA A 93 -7.26 -7.22 -1.43
C ALA A 93 -5.99 -7.95 -0.93
N CYS A 94 -4.81 -7.47 -1.34
CA CYS A 94 -3.52 -7.96 -0.87
C CYS A 94 -3.04 -7.32 0.45
N LEU A 95 -3.60 -6.18 0.86
CA LEU A 95 -3.05 -5.29 1.90
C LEU A 95 -3.97 -5.12 3.12
N HIS A 96 -4.72 -6.15 3.51
CA HIS A 96 -5.38 -6.14 4.82
C HIS A 96 -4.36 -6.28 5.97
N LEU A 97 -4.54 -5.47 7.02
CA LEU A 97 -3.73 -5.54 8.24
C LEU A 97 -3.98 -6.83 9.02
N ASP A 98 -5.24 -7.27 9.11
CA ASP A 98 -5.54 -8.61 9.58
C ASP A 98 -5.21 -9.63 8.49
N SER A 99 -4.28 -10.53 8.81
CA SER A 99 -3.84 -11.58 7.91
C SER A 99 -4.97 -12.53 7.50
N GLU A 100 -6.00 -12.67 8.33
CA GLU A 100 -7.15 -13.56 8.06
C GLU A 100 -8.12 -12.99 7.02
N GLU A 101 -8.19 -11.66 6.89
CA GLU A 101 -9.04 -10.97 5.91
C GLU A 101 -8.32 -10.78 4.56
N ARG A 102 -7.02 -11.09 4.50
CA ARG A 102 -6.23 -10.95 3.28
C ARG A 102 -6.62 -12.05 2.28
N SER A 103 -6.94 -11.65 1.06
CA SER A 103 -7.28 -12.59 -0.02
C SER A 103 -6.13 -13.54 -0.31
N SER A 104 -6.44 -14.81 -0.51
CA SER A 104 -5.43 -15.78 -0.96
C SER A 104 -5.05 -15.51 -2.41
N ALA A 105 -3.87 -16.01 -2.83
CA ALA A 105 -3.43 -15.88 -4.21
C ALA A 105 -4.43 -16.51 -5.20
N SER A 106 -5.08 -17.62 -4.83
CA SER A 106 -6.13 -18.24 -5.65
C SER A 106 -7.37 -17.36 -5.77
N ASP A 107 -7.81 -16.73 -4.69
CA ASP A 107 -8.99 -15.84 -4.72
C ASP A 107 -8.73 -14.63 -5.60
N LEU A 108 -7.53 -14.05 -5.51
CA LEU A 108 -7.11 -12.91 -6.33
C LEU A 108 -7.16 -13.21 -7.84
N LEU A 109 -6.88 -14.46 -8.27
CA LEU A 109 -7.02 -14.85 -9.67
C LEU A 109 -8.49 -14.81 -10.14
N THR A 110 -9.43 -15.03 -9.23
CA THR A 110 -10.87 -15.11 -9.55
C THR A 110 -11.58 -13.78 -9.43
N ILE A 111 -11.30 -13.00 -8.38
CA ILE A 111 -11.97 -11.74 -8.04
C ILE A 111 -11.71 -10.70 -9.12
N HIS A 112 -10.51 -10.74 -9.69
CA HIS A 112 -10.03 -9.60 -10.44
C HIS A 112 -10.38 -9.59 -11.92
N GLY A 113 -10.99 -10.65 -12.47
CA GLY A 113 -11.38 -10.71 -13.90
C GLY A 113 -10.29 -10.19 -14.85
N TRP A 114 -9.04 -10.24 -14.41
CA TRP A 114 -7.96 -9.37 -14.87
C TRP A 114 -7.44 -9.98 -16.15
N LYS A 115 -8.17 -9.72 -17.22
CA LYS A 115 -7.66 -9.82 -18.57
C LYS A 115 -6.79 -8.60 -18.77
N TRP A 116 -5.56 -8.64 -18.25
CA TRP A 116 -4.52 -7.83 -18.85
C TRP A 116 -4.52 -8.17 -20.34
N PRO A 117 -4.69 -7.21 -21.26
CA PRO A 117 -4.36 -7.49 -22.64
C PRO A 117 -2.85 -7.73 -22.65
N ILE A 118 -2.43 -9.00 -22.65
CA ILE A 118 -1.04 -9.41 -22.91
C ILE A 118 -0.56 -8.86 -24.27
N SER A 119 -1.44 -8.24 -25.08
CA SER A 119 -1.14 -7.58 -26.34
C SER A 119 -0.74 -6.09 -26.28
N ALA A 120 -0.64 -5.42 -25.12
CA ALA A 120 -0.35 -3.97 -25.09
C ALA A 120 0.99 -3.54 -24.48
N VAL A 121 1.90 -4.47 -24.20
CA VAL A 121 3.33 -4.10 -24.05
C VAL A 121 3.93 -4.05 -25.46
N SER A 122 3.57 -3.00 -26.20
CA SER A 122 4.36 -2.58 -27.37
C SER A 122 5.63 -1.91 -26.85
N LEU A 123 6.60 -2.73 -26.43
CA LEU A 123 7.98 -2.31 -26.28
C LEU A 123 8.57 -2.09 -27.69
N ALA A 124 8.20 -0.98 -28.32
CA ALA A 124 8.98 -0.39 -29.40
C ALA A 124 8.45 1.03 -29.68
N SER A 125 9.38 1.98 -29.72
CA SER A 125 9.22 3.39 -30.14
C SER A 125 8.44 4.28 -29.16
N GLN A 126 8.96 5.38 -28.61
CA GLN A 126 10.07 6.25 -29.01
C GLN A 126 10.66 6.93 -27.76
N CYS A 127 11.97 6.83 -27.57
CA CYS A 127 12.76 7.90 -26.97
C CYS A 127 13.99 8.06 -27.87
N PRO A 128 14.12 9.15 -28.64
CA PRO A 128 15.36 9.44 -29.32
C PRO A 128 16.39 9.84 -28.27
N VAL A 129 17.47 9.07 -28.18
CA VAL A 129 18.70 9.50 -27.53
C VAL A 129 19.39 10.43 -28.52
N GLU A 130 19.33 11.73 -28.31
CA GLU A 130 20.27 12.65 -28.94
C GLU A 130 21.60 12.62 -28.16
N ILE A 131 22.68 12.47 -28.93
CA ILE A 131 24.08 12.55 -28.51
C ILE A 131 24.49 14.01 -28.46
#